data_AF-A0A2G5T448-F1
#
_entry.id   AF-A0A2G5T448-F1
#
_cell.length_a   1.000
_cell.length_b   1.000
_cell.length_c   1.000
_cell.angle_alpha   90.00
_cell.angle_beta   90.00
_cell.angle_gamma   90.00
#
_symmetry.space_group_name_H-M   'P 1'
#
loop_
_entity.id
_entity.type
_entity.pdbx_description
1 polymer ?
#
loop_
_entity_poly.entity_id
_entity_poly.type
_entity_poly.pdbx_seq_one_letter_code
_entity_poly.pdbx_strand_id
1 'polypeptide(L)'
;MNVLPSLEYRPQCCQQLDTIDCQNVFWWRVEHFLMFDCRKIMLEDTHLTNDNIVWLLECWMDGSGLKRLQKMAINGNNLNRNVIVRKVKHILLDREAISAMSESVIPEIADGGAMIEREDGVKAIIPFILPGRMVFRQFELYVLDKPNQQE
;
A
#
# COMPACT_ATOMS: atom_id res chain seq x y z
N MET A 1 -19.19 0.34 -17.46
CA MET A 1 -19.20 0.90 -16.09
C MET A 1 -19.08 -0.28 -15.14
N ASN A 2 -17.89 -0.50 -14.58
CA ASN A 2 -17.72 -1.49 -13.51
C ASN A 2 -18.21 -0.81 -12.24
N VAL A 3 -19.40 -1.22 -11.79
CA VAL A 3 -19.94 -0.80 -10.50
C VAL A 3 -19.03 -1.43 -9.45
N LEU A 4 -18.15 -0.62 -8.85
CA LEU A 4 -17.43 -1.01 -7.64
C LEU A 4 -18.49 -1.49 -6.63
N PRO A 5 -18.26 -2.61 -5.91
CA PRO A 5 -19.21 -3.05 -4.90
C PRO A 5 -19.52 -1.88 -3.98
N SER A 6 -20.80 -1.67 -3.68
CA SER A 6 -21.20 -0.61 -2.76
C SER A 6 -20.45 -0.77 -1.44
N LEU A 7 -20.02 0.35 -0.87
CA LEU A 7 -19.39 0.43 0.45
C LEU A 7 -20.22 -0.26 1.56
N GLU A 8 -21.50 -0.50 1.28
CA GLU A 8 -22.49 -1.16 2.13
C GLU A 8 -22.27 -2.69 2.29
N TYR A 9 -21.48 -3.35 1.43
CA TYR A 9 -21.24 -4.81 1.53
C TYR A 9 -20.10 -5.19 2.51
N ARG A 10 -19.57 -4.22 3.27
CA ARG A 10 -18.29 -4.35 3.99
C ARG A 10 -18.23 -5.24 5.24
N PRO A 11 -19.28 -5.56 6.03
CA PRO A 11 -19.03 -6.24 7.30
C PRO A 11 -19.87 -7.51 7.52
N GLN A 12 -19.53 -8.62 6.85
CA GLN A 12 -19.90 -9.96 7.36
C GLN A 12 -18.79 -11.01 7.25
N CYS A 13 -17.73 -10.78 6.45
CA CYS A 13 -16.68 -11.77 6.20
C CYS A 13 -15.24 -11.22 6.34
N CYS A 14 -15.02 -10.12 7.08
CA CYS A 14 -13.67 -9.60 7.28
C CYS A 14 -12.87 -10.57 8.17
N GLN A 15 -12.07 -11.42 7.55
CA GLN A 15 -11.19 -12.34 8.27
C GLN A 15 -9.89 -11.61 8.63
N GLN A 16 -9.51 -11.70 9.90
CA GLN A 16 -8.19 -11.27 10.33
C GLN A 16 -7.17 -12.31 9.90
N LEU A 17 -6.26 -11.90 9.02
CA LEU A 17 -5.10 -12.68 8.63
C LEU A 17 -3.86 -11.83 8.89
N ASP A 18 -2.73 -12.44 9.23
CA ASP A 18 -1.52 -11.65 9.41
C ASP A 18 -0.82 -11.37 8.08
N THR A 19 -0.83 -12.32 7.16
CA THR A 19 -0.11 -12.20 5.89
C THR A 19 -0.89 -12.86 4.76
N ILE A 20 -1.05 -12.11 3.67
CA ILE A 20 -1.37 -12.65 2.35
C ILE A 20 -0.08 -12.61 1.55
N ASP A 21 0.43 -13.77 1.17
CA ASP A 21 1.61 -13.91 0.31
C ASP A 21 1.31 -14.92 -0.79
N CYS A 22 1.13 -14.43 -2.01
CA CYS A 22 0.64 -15.23 -3.12
C CYS A 22 1.32 -14.84 -4.44
N GLN A 23 1.73 -15.85 -5.19
CA GLN A 23 2.30 -15.73 -6.54
C GLN A 23 1.28 -16.16 -7.61
N ASN A 24 1.45 -15.72 -8.86
CA ASN A 24 0.56 -16.06 -9.97
C ASN A 24 -0.92 -15.71 -9.69
N VAL A 25 -1.18 -14.56 -9.05
CA VAL A 25 -2.52 -14.19 -8.58
C VAL A 25 -3.36 -13.46 -9.63
N PHE A 26 -3.46 -14.02 -10.83
CA PHE A 26 -4.30 -13.48 -11.90
C PHE A 26 -5.80 -13.44 -11.53
N TRP A 27 -6.24 -14.29 -10.61
CA TRP A 27 -7.61 -14.37 -10.12
C TRP A 27 -7.93 -13.38 -8.99
N TRP A 28 -6.91 -12.70 -8.43
CA TRP A 28 -7.08 -11.79 -7.31
C TRP A 28 -7.64 -10.44 -7.76
N ARG A 29 -8.81 -10.06 -7.23
CA ARG A 29 -9.50 -8.83 -7.58
C ARG A 29 -9.44 -7.81 -6.43
N VAL A 30 -9.78 -6.56 -6.73
CA VAL A 30 -9.76 -5.47 -5.75
C VAL A 30 -10.68 -5.74 -4.57
N GLU A 31 -11.79 -6.43 -4.81
CA GLU A 31 -12.79 -6.81 -3.80
C GLU A 31 -12.23 -7.76 -2.74
N HIS A 32 -11.27 -8.62 -3.10
CA HIS A 32 -10.66 -9.53 -2.13
C HIS A 32 -9.88 -8.79 -1.04
N PHE A 33 -9.35 -7.60 -1.32
CA PHE A 33 -8.69 -6.78 -0.29
C PHE A 33 -9.67 -6.29 0.79
N LEU A 34 -10.96 -6.16 0.47
CA LEU A 34 -11.98 -5.79 1.45
C LEU A 34 -12.41 -6.97 2.34
N MET A 35 -12.10 -8.20 1.93
CA MET A 35 -12.47 -9.41 2.67
C MET A 35 -11.49 -9.72 3.81
N PHE A 36 -10.32 -9.07 3.84
CA PHE A 36 -9.27 -9.38 4.80
C PHE A 36 -8.73 -8.12 5.47
N ASP A 37 -8.60 -8.17 6.79
CA ASP A 37 -7.88 -7.14 7.55
C ASP A 37 -6.47 -7.66 7.88
N CYS A 38 -5.53 -7.38 6.98
CA CYS A 38 -4.18 -7.93 6.97
C CYS A 38 -3.10 -6.98 7.47
N ARG A 39 -2.04 -7.52 8.07
CA ARG A 39 -0.81 -6.76 8.37
C ARG A 39 0.12 -6.68 7.17
N LYS A 40 0.26 -7.77 6.41
CA LYS A 40 1.17 -7.84 5.27
C LYS A 40 0.46 -8.36 4.04
N ILE A 41 0.68 -7.71 2.91
CA ILE A 41 0.18 -8.15 1.60
C ILE A 41 1.34 -8.17 0.62
N MET A 42 1.61 -9.34 0.04
CA MET A 42 2.64 -9.58 -0.96
C MET A 42 1.98 -10.31 -2.13
N LEU A 43 1.84 -9.64 -3.26
CA LEU A 43 1.20 -10.22 -4.44
C LEU A 43 2.13 -10.12 -5.66
N GLU A 44 2.26 -11.23 -6.39
CA GLU A 44 2.98 -11.28 -7.67
C GLU A 44 2.06 -11.72 -8.82
N ASP A 45 2.32 -11.19 -10.01
CA ASP A 45 1.63 -11.52 -11.27
C ASP A 45 0.11 -11.30 -11.20
N THR A 46 -0.26 -10.12 -10.71
CA THR A 46 -1.65 -9.67 -10.60
C THR A 46 -2.08 -8.80 -11.79
N HIS A 47 -3.39 -8.83 -12.10
CA HIS A 47 -4.02 -7.97 -13.10
C HIS A 47 -4.45 -6.59 -12.56
N LEU A 48 -4.11 -6.28 -11.30
CA LEU A 48 -4.44 -4.99 -10.69
C LEU A 48 -3.81 -3.85 -11.48
N THR A 49 -4.60 -2.79 -11.66
CA THR A 49 -4.21 -1.57 -12.36
C THR A 49 -3.82 -0.48 -11.36
N ASN A 50 -3.23 0.61 -11.88
CA ASN A 50 -2.96 1.80 -11.08
C ASN A 50 -4.20 2.31 -10.35
N ASP A 51 -5.37 2.30 -11.00
CA ASP A 51 -6.63 2.76 -10.40
C ASP A 51 -7.10 1.85 -9.27
N ASN A 52 -6.83 0.53 -9.38
CA ASN A 52 -7.11 -0.38 -8.27
C ASN A 52 -6.24 -0.06 -7.06
N ILE A 53 -4.95 0.22 -7.26
CA ILE A 53 -4.06 0.60 -6.15
C ILE A 53 -4.48 1.94 -5.54
N VAL A 54 -4.81 2.94 -6.37
CA VAL A 54 -5.32 4.24 -5.88
C VAL A 54 -6.54 4.06 -4.99
N TRP A 55 -7.52 3.27 -5.45
CA TRP A 55 -8.72 3.00 -4.67
C TRP A 55 -8.42 2.29 -3.33
N LEU A 56 -7.46 1.35 -3.32
CA LEU A 56 -7.01 0.70 -2.08
C LEU A 56 -6.36 1.69 -1.12
N LEU A 57 -5.56 2.63 -1.63
CA LEU A 57 -4.95 3.68 -0.83
C LEU A 57 -6.00 4.64 -0.27
N GLU A 58 -7.00 5.03 -1.05
CA GLU A 58 -8.12 5.85 -0.58
C GLU A 58 -8.89 5.15 0.54
N CYS A 59 -9.19 3.86 0.37
CA CYS A 59 -9.82 3.04 1.42
C CYS A 59 -8.95 2.90 2.68
N TRP A 60 -7.63 2.91 2.54
CA TRP A 60 -6.74 2.91 3.70
C TRP A 60 -6.72 4.30 4.37
N MET A 61 -6.65 5.37 3.58
CA MET A 61 -6.56 6.76 4.05
C MET A 61 -7.82 7.24 4.77
N ASP A 62 -9.01 6.83 4.33
CA ASP A 62 -10.28 7.13 5.00
C ASP A 62 -10.63 6.13 6.11
N GLY A 63 -9.69 5.23 6.46
CA GLY A 63 -9.88 4.24 7.52
C GLY A 63 -10.92 3.18 7.21
N SER A 64 -11.38 3.08 5.97
CA SER A 64 -12.53 2.27 5.62
C SER A 64 -12.18 0.84 5.16
N GLY A 65 -10.88 0.55 4.95
CA GLY A 65 -10.32 -0.78 4.72
C GLY A 65 -8.85 -0.90 5.15
N LEU A 66 -8.33 -2.14 5.23
CA LEU A 66 -6.91 -2.44 5.49
C LEU A 66 -6.33 -1.78 6.75
N LYS A 67 -7.12 -1.71 7.84
CA LYS A 67 -6.76 -0.96 9.06
C LYS A 67 -5.48 -1.46 9.73
N ARG A 68 -5.25 -2.78 9.73
CA ARG A 68 -4.07 -3.42 10.33
C ARG A 68 -2.85 -3.42 9.42
N LEU A 69 -2.94 -2.87 8.22
CA LEU A 69 -1.84 -2.92 7.24
C LEU A 69 -0.58 -2.27 7.79
N GLN A 70 0.53 -2.99 7.67
CA GLN A 70 1.88 -2.57 7.99
C GLN A 70 2.75 -2.52 6.72
N LYS A 71 2.55 -3.47 5.80
CA LYS A 71 3.30 -3.55 4.55
C LYS A 71 2.45 -4.06 3.40
N MET A 72 2.57 -3.42 2.25
CA MET A 72 2.00 -3.88 0.99
C MET A 72 3.08 -3.88 -0.08
N ALA A 73 3.24 -4.98 -0.82
CA ALA A 73 4.08 -5.01 -2.00
C ALA A 73 3.37 -5.78 -3.12
N ILE A 74 3.26 -5.15 -4.28
CA ILE A 74 2.49 -5.68 -5.41
C ILE A 74 3.33 -5.57 -6.67
N ASN A 75 3.43 -6.70 -7.38
CA ASN A 75 3.95 -6.77 -8.73
C ASN A 75 2.81 -7.15 -9.68
N GLY A 76 2.49 -6.28 -10.64
CA GLY A 76 1.40 -6.50 -11.57
C GLY A 76 1.81 -6.28 -13.03
N ASN A 77 0.81 -6.30 -13.90
CA ASN A 77 1.01 -5.95 -15.30
C ASN A 77 0.89 -4.43 -15.49
N ASN A 78 2.03 -3.73 -15.41
CA ASN A 78 2.17 -2.29 -15.66
C ASN A 78 1.75 -1.35 -14.51
N LEU A 79 2.00 -1.73 -13.25
CA LEU A 79 1.88 -0.76 -12.16
C LEU A 79 2.97 0.31 -12.28
N ASN A 80 2.56 1.57 -12.14
CA ASN A 80 3.45 2.72 -12.15
C ASN A 80 3.24 3.53 -10.87
N ARG A 81 4.21 3.39 -9.96
CA ARG A 81 4.22 4.07 -8.66
C ARG A 81 4.01 5.59 -8.77
N ASN A 82 4.64 6.24 -9.74
CA ASN A 82 4.52 7.70 -9.92
C ASN A 82 3.11 8.10 -10.37
N VAL A 83 2.46 7.28 -11.21
CA VAL A 83 1.07 7.51 -11.62
C VAL A 83 0.12 7.32 -10.44
N ILE A 84 0.33 6.30 -9.62
CA ILE A 84 -0.48 6.01 -8.42
C ILE A 84 -0.38 7.17 -7.42
N VAL A 85 0.84 7.56 -7.05
CA VAL A 85 1.07 8.61 -6.04
C VAL A 85 0.44 9.95 -6.44
N ARG A 86 0.52 10.33 -7.72
CA ARG A 86 -0.08 11.58 -8.22
C ARG A 86 -1.60 11.65 -8.08
N LYS A 87 -2.27 10.52 -7.86
CA LYS A 87 -3.73 10.44 -7.72
C LYS A 87 -4.22 10.45 -6.27
N VAL A 88 -3.32 10.37 -5.28
CA VAL A 88 -3.68 10.40 -3.86
C VAL A 88 -3.10 11.63 -3.17
N LYS A 89 -3.74 12.10 -2.09
CA LYS A 89 -3.20 13.21 -1.28
C LYS A 89 -1.93 12.73 -0.58
N HIS A 90 -0.81 13.42 -0.83
CA HIS A 90 0.49 13.04 -0.30
C HIS A 90 1.38 14.25 -0.02
N ILE A 91 2.45 14.01 0.74
CA ILE A 91 3.57 14.92 0.94
C ILE A 91 4.80 14.27 0.31
N LEU A 92 5.49 14.98 -0.57
CA LEU A 92 6.73 14.50 -1.16
C LEU A 92 7.86 14.56 -0.12
N LEU A 93 8.67 13.52 -0.09
CA LEU A 93 9.84 13.39 0.75
C LEU A 93 11.07 13.31 -0.14
N ASP A 94 12.08 14.08 0.20
CA ASP A 94 13.41 13.92 -0.38
C ASP A 94 14.12 12.69 0.22
N ARG A 95 15.31 12.42 -0.31
CA ARG A 95 16.13 11.29 0.11
C ARG A 95 16.57 11.40 1.57
N GLU A 96 16.86 12.60 2.07
CA GLU A 96 17.29 12.81 3.46
C GLU A 96 16.14 12.50 4.42
N ALA A 97 14.95 13.02 4.13
CA ALA A 97 13.74 12.77 4.90
C ALA A 97 13.39 11.28 4.98
N ILE A 98 13.47 10.54 3.87
CA ILE A 98 13.25 9.09 3.89
C ILE A 98 14.35 8.35 4.64
N SER A 99 15.62 8.74 4.46
CA SER A 99 16.74 8.07 5.12
C SER A 99 16.68 8.24 6.65
N ALA A 100 16.07 9.32 7.13
CA ALA A 100 15.82 9.55 8.55
C ALA A 100 14.65 8.72 9.11
N MET A 101 13.83 8.08 8.27
CA MET A 101 12.72 7.22 8.69
C MET A 101 13.21 5.76 8.75
N SER A 102 13.39 5.22 9.96
CA SER A 102 14.02 3.91 10.22
C SER A 102 13.05 2.73 10.35
N GLU A 103 13.60 1.54 10.06
CA GLU A 103 13.15 0.14 10.10
C GLU A 103 12.22 -0.41 9.01
N SER A 104 11.25 0.35 8.49
CA SER A 104 10.26 -0.24 7.56
C SER A 104 10.54 -0.03 6.07
N VAL A 105 11.18 1.09 5.70
CA VAL A 105 11.53 1.40 4.29
C VAL A 105 12.92 0.84 3.99
N ILE A 106 13.23 0.47 2.74
CA ILE A 106 14.59 0.09 2.33
C ILE A 106 15.30 1.37 1.84
N PRO A 107 15.96 2.16 2.73
CA PRO A 107 16.51 3.47 2.38
C PRO A 107 17.63 3.39 1.35
N GLU A 108 18.31 2.24 1.27
CA GLU A 108 19.47 2.01 0.41
C GLU A 108 19.17 2.14 -1.09
N ILE A 109 17.90 1.91 -1.48
CA ILE A 109 17.45 1.97 -2.87
C ILE A 109 16.45 3.10 -3.13
N ALA A 110 16.09 3.88 -2.11
CA ALA A 110 15.12 4.96 -2.22
C ALA A 110 15.78 6.31 -2.56
N ASP A 111 15.18 7.08 -3.48
CA ASP A 111 15.58 8.43 -3.90
C ASP A 111 14.64 9.52 -3.36
N GLY A 112 13.93 9.21 -2.27
CA GLY A 112 12.76 9.95 -1.82
C GLY A 112 11.49 9.13 -1.99
N GLY A 113 10.34 9.76 -1.83
CA GLY A 113 9.06 9.05 -1.85
C GLY A 113 7.88 9.95 -1.53
N ALA A 114 6.74 9.33 -1.26
CA ALA A 114 5.52 10.01 -0.89
C ALA A 114 5.00 9.49 0.45
N MET A 115 4.73 10.42 1.35
CA MET A 115 4.03 10.15 2.59
C MET A 115 2.53 10.38 2.39
N ILE A 116 1.73 9.39 2.75
CA ILE A 116 0.28 9.51 2.88
C ILE A 116 -0.12 9.38 4.34
N GLU A 117 -1.27 9.92 4.68
CA GLU A 117 -1.77 9.96 6.05
C GLU A 117 -3.23 9.49 6.06
N ARG A 118 -3.53 8.60 7.01
CA ARG A 118 -4.87 8.13 7.32
C ARG A 118 -5.57 9.11 8.24
N GLU A 119 -6.90 9.13 8.22
CA GLU A 119 -7.73 10.03 9.03
C GLU A 119 -7.43 10.01 10.54
N ASP A 120 -6.88 8.91 11.07
CA ASP A 120 -6.49 8.74 12.47
C ASP A 120 -5.03 9.16 12.77
N GLY A 121 -4.37 9.82 11.82
CA GLY A 121 -3.00 10.32 11.90
C GLY A 121 -1.92 9.27 11.65
N VAL A 122 -2.27 8.02 11.32
CA VAL A 122 -1.29 6.99 10.92
C VAL A 122 -0.70 7.34 9.56
N LYS A 123 0.63 7.22 9.42
CA LYS A 123 1.36 7.61 8.22
C LYS A 123 1.91 6.39 7.50
N ALA A 124 1.99 6.46 6.18
CA ALA A 124 2.62 5.44 5.36
C ALA A 124 3.49 6.05 4.27
N ILE A 125 4.51 5.32 3.86
CA ILE A 125 5.51 5.73 2.89
C ILE A 125 5.43 4.85 1.65
N ILE A 126 5.41 5.51 0.50
CA ILE A 126 5.55 4.91 -0.82
C ILE A 126 6.92 5.35 -1.37
N PRO A 127 7.96 4.50 -1.33
CA PRO A 127 9.32 4.90 -1.71
C PRO A 127 9.49 4.97 -3.22
N PHE A 128 10.16 6.01 -3.73
CA PHE A 128 10.62 6.09 -5.11
C PHE A 128 11.97 5.41 -5.22
N ILE A 129 12.10 4.43 -6.12
CA ILE A 129 13.31 3.64 -6.27
C ILE A 129 14.28 4.31 -7.24
N LEU A 130 15.56 4.33 -6.89
CA LEU A 130 16.64 4.85 -7.72
C LEU A 130 16.66 4.19 -9.10
N PRO A 131 16.83 4.98 -10.19
CA PRO A 131 17.03 4.43 -11.53
C PRO A 131 18.20 3.44 -11.58
N GLY A 132 18.03 2.31 -12.27
CA GLY A 132 19.07 1.28 -12.41
C GLY A 132 19.23 0.33 -11.22
N ARG A 133 18.47 0.51 -10.13
CA ARG A 133 18.34 -0.51 -9.07
C ARG A 133 17.24 -1.51 -9.41
N MET A 134 17.45 -2.77 -9.03
CA MET A 134 16.49 -3.84 -9.28
C MET A 134 15.21 -3.57 -8.46
N VAL A 135 14.11 -3.30 -9.16
CA VAL A 135 12.80 -3.13 -8.55
C VAL A 135 12.18 -4.53 -8.40
N PHE A 136 12.25 -5.11 -7.21
CA PHE A 136 11.62 -6.43 -6.96
C PHE A 136 10.09 -6.36 -7.01
N ARG A 137 9.51 -5.16 -6.83
CA ARG A 137 8.07 -4.90 -6.71
C ARG A 137 7.71 -3.54 -7.35
N GLN A 138 6.77 -3.53 -8.29
CA GLN A 138 6.36 -2.30 -8.98
C GLN A 138 5.69 -1.28 -8.05
N PHE A 139 4.97 -1.75 -7.02
CA PHE A 139 4.36 -0.91 -6.00
C PHE A 139 4.68 -1.43 -4.60
N GLU A 140 4.98 -0.52 -3.68
CA GLU A 140 5.24 -0.82 -2.28
C GLU A 140 4.69 0.29 -1.39
N LEU A 141 4.20 -0.09 -0.21
CA LEU A 141 3.76 0.80 0.84
C LEU A 141 4.19 0.26 2.20
N TYR A 142 4.68 1.16 3.04
CA TYR A 142 5.19 0.87 4.37
C TYR A 142 4.52 1.79 5.39
N VAL A 143 3.71 1.23 6.28
CA VAL A 143 3.10 2.01 7.36
C VAL A 143 4.16 2.27 8.42
N LEU A 144 4.27 3.53 8.83
CA LEU A 144 5.11 3.93 9.93
C LEU A 144 4.38 3.53 11.22
N ASP A 145 4.99 2.62 11.99
CA ASP A 145 4.44 2.29 13.30
C ASP A 145 4.29 3.59 14.10
N LYS A 146 3.16 3.74 14.81
CA LYS A 146 3.07 4.78 15.84
C LYS A 146 4.27 4.52 16.78
N PRO A 147 5.07 5.54 17.15
CA PRO A 147 6.03 5.35 18.22
C PRO A 147 5.25 4.76 19.38
N ASN A 148 5.66 3.56 19.84
CA ASN A 148 5.06 2.92 20.99
C ASN A 148 5.00 3.97 22.09
N GLN A 149 3.81 4.49 22.38
CA GLN A 149 3.56 5.12 23.66
C GLN A 149 3.60 3.94 24.64
N GLN A 150 4.81 3.62 25.09
CA GLN A 150 4.99 2.87 26.32
C GLN A 150 4.35 3.75 27.41
N GLU A 151 3.15 3.34 27.83
CA GLU A 151 2.53 3.76 29.08
C GLU A 151 3.43 3.45 30.28
#